data_AF-A0A2G6F7Z9-F1
#
_entry.id   AF-A0A2G6F7Z9-F1
#
_cell.length_a   1.000
_cell.length_b   1.000
_cell.length_c   1.000
_cell.angle_alpha   90.00
_cell.angle_beta   90.00
_cell.angle_gamma   90.00
#
_symmetry.space_group_name_H-M   'P 1'
#
loop_
_entity.id
_entity.type
_entity.pdbx_description
1 polymer ?
#
loop_
_entity_poly.entity_id
_entity_poly.type
_entity_poly.pdbx_seq_one_letter_code
_entity_poly.pdbx_strand_id
1 'polypeptide(L)'
;MKKIIKKFKKSVEISAMQKNEFLLSDILAKVEKHKYQHQDFVNIKLKGYSKDEIDYHIFLLKDAGFITVAENEEGRDMPVLITWKGQLYYDSLKAGFMDWILKLLQIK
;
A
#
# COMPACT_ATOMS: atom_id res chain seq x y z
N MET A 1 7.33 -10.29 30.41
CA MET A 1 7.76 -9.43 29.29
C MET A 1 7.89 -10.15 27.94
N LYS A 2 8.73 -11.20 27.80
CA LYS A 2 8.92 -11.91 26.50
C LYS A 2 7.62 -12.45 25.86
N LYS A 3 6.67 -12.96 26.65
CA LYS A 3 5.36 -13.45 26.14
C LYS A 3 4.45 -12.34 25.59
N ILE A 4 4.47 -11.15 26.19
CA ILE A 4 3.66 -10.00 25.74
C ILE A 4 4.22 -9.47 24.42
N ILE A 5 5.54 -9.31 24.31
CA ILE A 5 6.23 -8.88 23.08
C ILE A 5 5.97 -9.87 21.95
N LYS A 6 6.01 -11.19 22.22
CA LYS A 6 5.72 -12.24 21.23
C LYS A 6 4.26 -12.23 20.78
N LYS A 7 3.31 -11.96 21.69
CA LYS A 7 1.87 -11.87 21.38
C LYS A 7 1.56 -10.61 20.56
N PHE A 8 2.22 -9.49 20.86
CA PHE A 8 2.12 -8.23 20.11
C PHE A 8 2.70 -8.37 18.70
N LYS A 9 3.86 -9.02 18.57
CA LYS A 9 4.49 -9.30 17.27
C LYS A 9 3.59 -10.20 16.40
N LYS A 10 2.97 -11.22 17.00
CA LYS A 10 2.03 -12.11 16.31
C LYS A 10 0.72 -11.43 15.92
N SER A 11 0.18 -10.50 16.72
CA SER A 11 -1.01 -9.72 16.34
C SER A 11 -0.71 -8.71 15.23
N VAL A 12 0.51 -8.15 15.21
CA VAL A 12 0.97 -7.27 14.13
C VAL A 12 1.22 -8.05 12.83
N GLU A 13 1.79 -9.26 12.89
CA GLU A 13 1.95 -10.13 11.71
C GLU A 13 0.59 -10.55 11.10
N ILE A 14 -0.44 -10.79 11.93
CA ILE A 14 -1.80 -11.11 11.45
C ILE A 14 -2.52 -9.86 10.93
N SER A 15 -2.28 -8.67 11.51
CA SER A 15 -2.85 -7.42 11.00
C SER A 15 -2.14 -6.90 9.75
N ALA A 16 -0.90 -7.33 9.49
CA ALA A 16 -0.14 -6.93 8.31
C ALA A 16 -0.71 -7.51 7.00
N MET A 17 -1.40 -8.65 7.05
CA MET A 17 -2.16 -9.22 5.93
C MET A 17 -3.62 -8.72 5.85
N GLN A 18 -4.08 -7.95 6.85
CA GLN A 18 -5.35 -7.23 6.76
C GLN A 18 -5.11 -5.87 6.10
N LYS A 19 -6.18 -5.25 5.56
CA LYS A 19 -6.18 -3.98 4.83
C LYS A 19 -5.32 -2.90 5.52
N ASN A 20 -4.03 -2.86 5.19
CA ASN A 20 -3.10 -1.89 5.76
C ASN A 20 -3.15 -0.62 4.92
N GLU A 21 -3.98 0.32 5.36
CA GLU A 21 -4.24 1.56 4.62
C GLU A 21 -2.98 2.42 4.44
N PHE A 22 -1.99 2.33 5.34
CA PHE A 22 -0.70 3.01 5.17
C PHE A 22 0.13 2.37 4.06
N LEU A 23 0.22 1.04 4.03
CA LEU A 23 0.93 0.32 2.97
C LEU A 23 0.26 0.53 1.60
N LEU A 24 -1.08 0.48 1.55
CA LEU A 24 -1.84 0.78 0.33
C LEU A 24 -1.58 2.21 -0.15
N SER A 25 -1.58 3.18 0.76
CA SER A 25 -1.26 4.58 0.46
C SER A 25 0.16 4.73 -0.08
N ASP A 26 1.15 4.07 0.53
CA ASP A 26 2.55 4.11 0.09
C ASP A 26 2.75 3.46 -1.29
N ILE A 27 2.08 2.34 -1.55
CA ILE A 27 2.07 1.68 -2.86
C ILE A 27 1.49 2.63 -3.91
N LEU A 28 0.28 3.16 -3.67
CA LEU A 28 -0.40 4.05 -4.60
C LEU A 28 0.41 5.34 -4.84
N ALA A 29 1.01 5.92 -3.80
CA ALA A 29 1.90 7.07 -3.91
C ALA A 29 3.09 6.80 -4.83
N LYS A 30 3.67 5.60 -4.77
CA LYS A 30 4.78 5.22 -5.64
C LYS A 30 4.34 5.05 -7.08
N VAL A 31 3.22 4.39 -7.32
CA VAL A 31 2.70 4.21 -8.68
C VAL A 31 2.35 5.55 -9.31
N GLU A 32 1.69 6.45 -8.57
CA GLU A 32 1.36 7.81 -9.04
C GLU A 32 2.62 8.60 -9.46
N LYS A 33 3.69 8.55 -8.66
CA LYS A 33 4.95 9.26 -8.95
C LYS A 33 5.69 8.73 -10.19
N HIS A 34 5.47 7.47 -10.57
CA HIS A 34 6.17 6.85 -11.70
C HIS A 34 5.40 6.91 -13.02
N LYS A 35 4.16 7.46 -13.03
CA LYS A 35 3.28 7.58 -14.20
C LYS A 35 3.92 8.24 -15.45
N TYR A 36 5.02 8.98 -15.28
CA TYR A 36 5.69 9.74 -16.35
C TYR A 36 7.15 9.34 -16.58
N GLN A 37 7.61 8.21 -16.04
CA GLN A 37 9.03 7.86 -16.03
C GLN A 37 9.47 6.91 -17.16
N HIS A 38 8.63 6.70 -18.19
CA HIS A 38 8.91 5.78 -19.32
C HIS A 38 9.32 4.36 -18.91
N GLN A 39 8.87 3.90 -17.73
CA GLN A 39 9.08 2.53 -17.27
C GLN A 39 7.83 1.70 -17.54
N ASP A 40 8.03 0.46 -17.98
CA ASP A 40 6.93 -0.49 -18.24
C ASP A 40 6.19 -0.90 -16.97
N PHE A 41 6.85 -0.79 -15.80
CA PHE A 41 6.29 -1.10 -14.48
C PHE A 41 7.10 -0.46 -13.35
N VAL A 42 6.52 -0.40 -12.15
CA VAL A 42 7.11 0.24 -10.96
C VAL A 42 7.63 -0.82 -10.00
N ASN A 43 8.94 -0.80 -9.74
CA ASN A 43 9.56 -1.68 -8.73
C ASN A 43 9.37 -1.13 -7.31
N ILE A 44 8.36 -1.62 -6.60
CA ILE A 44 8.02 -1.16 -5.26
C ILE A 44 8.88 -1.85 -4.20
N LYS A 45 9.79 -1.08 -3.59
CA LYS A 45 10.54 -1.48 -2.39
C LYS A 45 10.23 -0.52 -1.23
N LEU A 46 9.56 -0.98 -0.18
CA LEU A 46 9.18 -0.15 0.98
C LEU A 46 9.91 -0.61 2.24
N LYS A 47 10.47 0.33 3.01
CA LYS A 47 11.20 0.00 4.24
C LYS A 47 10.21 -0.48 5.29
N GLY A 48 10.52 -1.60 5.94
CA GLY A 48 9.69 -2.17 7.01
C GLY A 48 8.61 -3.13 6.52
N TYR A 49 8.51 -3.36 5.21
CA TYR A 49 7.62 -4.34 4.61
C TYR A 49 8.42 -5.39 3.84
N SER A 50 8.03 -6.65 3.96
CA SER A 50 8.59 -7.74 3.16
C SER A 50 8.08 -7.69 1.72
N LYS A 51 8.79 -8.38 0.82
CA LYS A 51 8.40 -8.52 -0.59
C LYS A 51 7.02 -9.17 -0.72
N ASP A 52 6.76 -10.23 0.05
CA ASP A 52 5.50 -10.97 0.03
C ASP A 52 4.32 -10.11 0.52
N GLU A 53 4.52 -9.27 1.54
CA GLU A 53 3.49 -8.33 2.01
C GLU A 53 3.15 -7.30 0.93
N ILE A 54 4.15 -6.77 0.24
CA ILE A 54 3.95 -5.81 -0.85
C ILE A 54 3.19 -6.48 -2.01
N ASP A 55 3.61 -7.70 -2.40
CA ASP A 55 3.00 -8.45 -3.50
C ASP A 55 1.54 -8.80 -3.22
N TYR A 56 1.25 -9.21 -2.00
CA TYR A 56 -0.13 -9.46 -1.57
C TYR A 56 -1.01 -8.20 -1.70
N HIS A 57 -0.50 -7.02 -1.32
CA HIS A 57 -1.28 -5.79 -1.44
C HIS A 57 -1.39 -5.30 -2.88
N ILE A 58 -0.38 -5.53 -3.72
CA ILE A 58 -0.48 -5.29 -5.17
C ILE A 58 -1.56 -6.19 -5.77
N PHE A 59 -1.58 -7.47 -5.40
CA PHE A 59 -2.62 -8.41 -5.82
C PHE A 59 -4.02 -7.92 -5.42
N LEU A 60 -4.23 -7.49 -4.17
CA LEU A 60 -5.52 -6.95 -3.73
C LEU A 60 -5.94 -5.67 -4.48
N LEU A 61 -4.99 -4.76 -4.73
CA LEU A 61 -5.26 -3.54 -5.48
C LEU A 61 -5.62 -3.84 -6.95
N LYS A 62 -4.95 -4.81 -7.56
CA LYS A 62 -5.25 -5.30 -8.92
C LYS A 62 -6.63 -5.93 -8.98
N ASP A 63 -6.92 -6.87 -8.08
CA ASP A 63 -8.21 -7.59 -8.01
C ASP A 63 -9.38 -6.63 -7.81
N ALA A 64 -9.20 -5.61 -6.97
CA ALA A 64 -10.20 -4.56 -6.77
C ALA A 64 -10.28 -3.53 -7.91
N GLY A 65 -9.42 -3.60 -8.93
CA GLY A 65 -9.40 -2.71 -10.09
C GLY A 65 -8.86 -1.30 -9.82
N PHE A 66 -8.04 -1.12 -8.78
CA PHE A 66 -7.42 0.16 -8.43
C PHE A 66 -6.13 0.44 -9.19
N ILE A 67 -5.44 -0.60 -9.66
CA ILE A 67 -4.22 -0.49 -10.45
C ILE A 67 -4.27 -1.44 -11.65
N THR A 68 -3.49 -1.12 -12.67
CA THR A 68 -3.09 -2.09 -13.70
C THR A 68 -1.72 -2.65 -13.33
N VAL A 69 -1.47 -3.89 -13.74
CA VAL A 69 -0.19 -4.57 -13.53
C VAL A 69 0.32 -5.15 -14.85
N ALA A 70 1.63 -5.35 -14.91
CA ALA A 70 2.31 -6.15 -15.92
C ALA A 70 3.13 -7.22 -15.20
N GLU A 71 3.28 -8.38 -15.83
CA GLU A 71 4.08 -9.46 -15.28
C GLU A 71 5.56 -9.22 -15.61
N ASN A 72 6.45 -9.40 -14.63
CA ASN A 72 7.89 -9.36 -14.88
C ASN A 72 8.43 -10.73 -15.30
N GLU A 73 9.73 -10.81 -15.61
CA GLU A 73 10.42 -12.06 -15.97
C GLU A 73 10.36 -13.15 -14.88
N GLU A 74 10.09 -12.78 -13.63
CA GLU A 74 9.93 -13.71 -12.50
C GLU A 74 8.49 -14.21 -12.31
N GLY A 75 7.56 -13.82 -13.20
CA GLY A 75 6.15 -14.16 -13.07
C GLY A 75 5.39 -13.38 -11.99
N ARG A 76 5.91 -12.21 -11.58
CA ARG A 76 5.32 -11.37 -10.53
C ARG A 76 4.55 -10.20 -11.12
N ASP A 77 3.40 -9.93 -10.53
CA ASP A 77 2.59 -8.75 -10.82
C ASP A 77 3.30 -7.48 -10.37
N MET A 78 3.68 -6.64 -11.33
CA MET A 78 4.30 -5.34 -11.10
C MET A 78 3.33 -4.22 -11.47
N PRO A 79 3.07 -3.25 -10.57
CA PRO A 79 2.12 -2.19 -10.84
C PRO A 79 2.61 -1.25 -11.94
N VAL A 80 1.71 -0.84 -12.82
CA VAL A 80 2.02 -0.01 -14.00
C VAL A 80 1.38 1.36 -13.86
N LEU A 81 0.05 1.40 -13.72
CA LEU A 81 -0.72 2.64 -13.60
C LEU A 81 -1.80 2.53 -12.54
N ILE A 82 -2.11 3.66 -11.92
CA ILE A 82 -3.34 3.83 -11.14
C ILE A 82 -4.52 4.01 -12.08
N THR A 83 -5.61 3.27 -11.83
CA THR A 83 -6.88 3.47 -12.54
C THR A 83 -7.61 4.69 -11.99
N TRP A 84 -8.62 5.19 -12.70
CA TRP A 84 -9.46 6.27 -12.18
C TRP A 84 -10.08 5.93 -10.82
N LYS A 85 -10.54 4.69 -10.66
CA LYS A 85 -11.06 4.15 -9.41
C LYS A 85 -9.98 4.14 -8.31
N GLY A 86 -8.75 3.76 -8.66
CA GLY A 86 -7.61 3.80 -7.75
C GLY A 86 -7.26 5.20 -7.30
N GLN A 87 -7.36 6.20 -8.18
CA GLN A 87 -7.11 7.59 -7.83
C GLN A 87 -8.13 8.10 -6.81
N LEU A 88 -9.43 7.85 -7.06
CA LEU A 88 -10.49 8.22 -6.11
C LEU A 88 -10.29 7.56 -4.75
N TYR A 89 -9.88 6.29 -4.74
CA TYR A 89 -9.56 5.59 -3.51
C TYR A 89 -8.35 6.20 -2.80
N TYR A 90 -7.28 6.49 -3.54
CA TYR A 90 -6.08 7.10 -2.98
C TYR A 90 -6.35 8.49 -2.38
N ASP A 91 -7.16 9.31 -3.04
CA ASP A 91 -7.57 10.61 -2.53
C ASP A 91 -8.41 10.49 -1.25
N SER A 92 -9.27 9.45 -1.17
CA SER A 92 -10.03 9.16 0.05
C SER A 92 -9.13 8.78 1.23
N LEU A 93 -8.05 8.02 0.98
CA LEU A 93 -7.06 7.67 2.01
C LEU A 93 -6.33 8.92 2.51
N LYS A 94 -5.91 9.82 1.60
CA LYS A 94 -5.28 11.10 1.96
C LYS A 94 -6.23 11.96 2.80
N ALA A 95 -7.48 12.08 2.38
CA ALA A 95 -8.48 12.89 3.08
C ALA A 95 -8.73 12.37 4.51
N GLY A 96 -8.94 11.05 4.67
CA GLY A 96 -9.13 10.42 5.97
C GLY A 96 -7.92 10.60 6.90
N PHE A 97 -6.70 10.47 6.36
CA PHE A 97 -5.47 10.71 7.12
C PHE A 97 -5.35 12.16 7.59
N MET A 98 -5.63 13.13 6.71
CA MET A 98 -5.57 14.55 7.07
C MET A 98 -6.65 14.94 8.08
N ASP A 99 -7.87 14.42 7.95
CA ASP A 99 -8.94 14.61 8.95
C ASP A 99 -8.52 14.07 10.32
N TRP A 100 -7.90 12.88 10.35
CA TRP A 100 -7.36 12.32 11.58
C TRP A 100 -6.26 13.19 12.21
N ILE A 101 -5.32 13.71 11.41
CA ILE A 101 -4.29 14.66 11.90
C ILE A 101 -4.93 15.93 12.47
N LEU A 102 -5.88 16.52 11.75
CA LEU A 102 -6.54 17.75 12.19
C LEU A 102 -7.27 17.55 13.52
N LYS A 103 -7.95 16.42 13.70
CA LYS A 103 -8.58 16.05 14.98
C LYS A 103 -7.55 15.92 16.11
N LEU A 104 -6.39 15.32 15.86
CA LEU A 104 -5.33 15.23 16.86
C LEU A 104 -4.77 16.60 17.26
N LEU A 105 -4.63 17.52 16.31
CA LEU A 105 -4.11 18.87 16.56
C LEU A 105 -5.11 19.81 17.22
N GLN A 106 -6.42 19.54 17.09
CA GLN A 106 -7.50 20.29 17.74
C GLN A 106 -7.75 19.86 19.19
N ILE A 107 -7.07 18.82 19.68
CA ILE A 107 -7.04 18.50 21.11
C ILE A 107 -6.01 19.44 21.77
N LYS A 108 -6.45 20.65 22.09
CA LYS A 108 -5.82 21.57 23.06
C LYS A 108 -6.87 22.07 24.03
#